data_AF-A0A562LFK3-F1
#
_entry.id   AF-A0A562LFK3-F1
#
_cell.length_a   1.000
_cell.length_b   1.000
_cell.length_c   1.000
_cell.angle_alpha   90.00
_cell.angle_beta   90.00
_cell.angle_gamma   90.00
#
_symmetry.space_group_name_H-M   'P 1'
#
loop_
_entity.id
_entity.type
_entity.pdbx_description
1 polymer ?
#
loop_
_entity_poly.entity_id
_entity_poly.type
_entity_poly.pdbx_seq_one_letter_code
_entity_poly.pdbx_strand_id
1 'polypeptide(L)'
;MISENQKQDHDTPQDGEVIVEVVDLETHAASGKKPPKTKRYRIRVNADHVQIAKPDPTGAEILTAAGLTPPERWTLRLKIHGGTYEIVRLDHQVDLTRPGVEKFKALPNDQSEG
;
A
#
# COMPACT_ATOMS: atom_id res chain seq x y z
N MET A 1 -39.03 2.52 -40.34
CA MET A 1 -38.03 1.60 -40.91
C MET A 1 -36.88 1.59 -39.91
N ILE A 2 -36.85 0.61 -38.98
CA ILE A 2 -36.13 -0.68 -39.05
C ILE A 2 -34.64 -0.43 -39.36
N SER A 3 -33.63 -0.82 -38.59
CA SER A 3 -33.37 -2.01 -37.76
C SER A 3 -32.20 -1.69 -36.79
N GLU A 4 -32.08 -2.25 -35.57
CA GLU A 4 -31.52 -3.59 -35.25
C GLU A 4 -30.08 -3.73 -35.80
N ASN A 5 -29.02 -4.12 -35.09
CA ASN A 5 -28.84 -5.01 -33.95
C ASN A 5 -27.36 -4.85 -33.51
N GLN A 6 -27.02 -4.71 -32.22
CA GLN A 6 -26.47 -5.78 -31.37
C GLN A 6 -25.42 -6.68 -32.05
N LYS A 7 -24.20 -6.70 -31.49
CA LYS A 7 -23.43 -7.90 -31.15
C LYS A 7 -22.07 -7.51 -30.57
N GLN A 8 -21.89 -7.75 -29.28
CA GLN A 8 -20.63 -8.38 -28.88
C GLN A 8 -20.90 -9.32 -27.70
N ASP A 9 -20.91 -10.57 -28.10
CA ASP A 9 -21.05 -11.79 -27.35
C ASP A 9 -19.73 -12.01 -26.59
N HIS A 10 -19.83 -12.18 -25.27
CA HIS A 10 -19.44 -13.39 -24.55
C HIS A 10 -17.93 -13.53 -24.27
N ASP A 11 -17.54 -13.43 -22.99
CA ASP A 11 -16.95 -14.56 -22.26
C ASP A 11 -16.88 -14.26 -20.75
N THR A 12 -17.69 -14.98 -19.98
CA THR A 12 -17.48 -15.26 -18.55
C THR A 12 -17.76 -16.75 -18.46
N PRO A 13 -16.88 -17.62 -17.93
CA PRO A 13 -16.66 -17.65 -16.49
C PRO A 13 -15.31 -18.24 -16.01
N GLN A 14 -14.66 -17.61 -15.02
CA GLN A 14 -13.66 -18.29 -14.20
C GLN A 14 -13.90 -18.02 -12.72
N ASP A 15 -14.21 -19.10 -12.01
CA ASP A 15 -14.24 -19.23 -10.56
C ASP A 15 -12.92 -18.73 -9.95
N GLY A 16 -12.99 -17.99 -8.83
CA GLY A 16 -11.83 -17.81 -7.95
C GLY A 16 -11.25 -16.39 -7.89
N GLU A 17 -11.58 -15.72 -6.79
CA GLU A 17 -10.92 -14.51 -6.26
C GLU A 17 -11.15 -13.24 -7.08
N VAL A 18 -12.01 -12.35 -6.58
CA VAL A 18 -12.14 -10.98 -7.05
C VAL A 18 -10.79 -10.28 -6.85
N ILE A 19 -9.93 -10.33 -7.88
CA ILE A 19 -8.68 -9.58 -7.97
C ILE A 19 -9.03 -8.09 -8.08
N VAL A 20 -9.23 -7.46 -6.92
CA VAL A 20 -9.22 -6.00 -6.79
C VAL A 20 -7.84 -5.48 -7.17
N GLU A 21 -7.76 -4.79 -8.31
CA GLU A 21 -6.53 -4.29 -8.93
C GLU A 21 -5.74 -3.33 -8.02
N VAL A 22 -6.44 -2.61 -7.15
CA VAL A 22 -5.87 -1.74 -6.11
C VAL A 22 -6.79 -1.76 -4.89
N VAL A 23 -6.30 -2.22 -3.74
CA VAL A 23 -7.02 -2.07 -2.46
C VAL A 23 -6.53 -0.81 -1.76
N ASP A 24 -7.46 0.11 -1.52
CA ASP A 24 -7.23 1.28 -0.70
C ASP A 24 -7.31 0.88 0.79
N LEU A 25 -6.14 0.75 1.43
CA LEU A 25 -6.05 0.34 2.84
C LEU A 25 -6.69 1.35 3.79
N GLU A 26 -6.74 2.63 3.42
CA GLU A 26 -7.39 3.69 4.20
C GLU A 26 -8.89 3.41 4.35
N THR A 27 -9.54 2.98 3.26
CA THR A 27 -10.97 2.61 3.25
C THR A 27 -11.22 1.24 3.90
N HIS A 28 -10.28 0.29 3.81
CA HIS A 28 -10.47 -1.08 4.31
C HIS A 28 -10.18 -1.25 5.81
N ALA A 29 -9.27 -0.45 6.38
CA ALA A 29 -8.92 -0.50 7.80
C ALA A 29 -10.11 -0.27 8.73
N ALA A 30 -11.13 0.48 8.27
CA ALA A 30 -12.35 0.74 9.03
C ALA A 30 -13.26 -0.50 9.22
N SER A 31 -13.09 -1.56 8.42
CA SER A 31 -14.00 -2.72 8.41
C SER A 31 -13.54 -3.91 9.26
N GLY A 32 -12.31 -3.89 9.80
CA GLY A 32 -11.80 -4.94 10.71
C GLY A 32 -11.64 -6.33 10.09
N LYS A 33 -11.84 -6.49 8.78
CA LYS A 33 -11.62 -7.75 8.05
C LYS A 33 -10.22 -7.76 7.43
N LYS A 34 -9.56 -8.92 7.45
CA LYS A 34 -8.28 -9.10 6.74
C LYS A 34 -8.50 -8.79 5.25
N PRO A 35 -7.77 -7.84 4.66
CA PRO A 35 -7.92 -7.55 3.25
C PRO A 35 -7.61 -8.82 2.44
N PRO A 36 -8.38 -9.13 1.38
CA PRO A 36 -8.06 -10.23 0.47
C PRO A 36 -6.66 -10.01 -0.12
N LYS A 37 -5.94 -11.09 -0.43
CA LYS A 37 -4.62 -11.02 -1.07
C LYS A 37 -4.77 -10.32 -2.42
N THR A 38 -4.45 -9.03 -2.46
CA THR A 38 -4.49 -8.21 -3.67
C THR A 38 -3.13 -8.26 -4.36
N LYS A 39 -3.10 -7.98 -5.67
CA LYS A 39 -1.87 -7.83 -6.45
C LYS A 39 -1.03 -6.64 -5.94
N ARG A 40 -1.64 -5.60 -5.37
CA ARG A 40 -0.95 -4.39 -4.89
C ARG A 40 -1.68 -3.71 -3.72
N TYR A 41 -0.92 -3.39 -2.68
CA TYR A 41 -1.34 -2.59 -1.53
C TYR A 41 -1.06 -1.11 -1.79
N ARG A 42 -2.09 -0.26 -1.74
CA ARG A 42 -1.89 1.19 -1.79
C ARG A 42 -1.68 1.72 -0.38
N ILE A 43 -0.49 2.25 -0.11
CA ILE A 43 -0.14 2.91 1.15
C ILE A 43 0.15 4.39 0.90
N ARG A 44 -0.08 5.20 1.92
CA ARG A 44 0.28 6.62 1.88
C ARG A 44 1.63 6.84 2.54
N VAL A 45 2.57 7.44 1.83
CA VAL A 45 3.90 7.84 2.33
C VAL A 45 3.99 9.37 2.19
N ASN A 46 4.07 10.09 3.31
CA ASN A 46 3.98 11.56 3.34
C ASN A 46 2.66 12.07 2.73
N ALA A 47 2.73 12.71 1.56
CA ALA A 47 1.57 13.22 0.82
C ALA A 47 1.19 12.31 -0.38
N ASP A 48 2.07 11.40 -0.76
CA ASP A 48 1.97 10.58 -1.96
C ASP A 48 1.41 9.19 -1.66
N HIS A 49 0.76 8.60 -2.66
CA HIS A 49 0.28 7.23 -2.59
C HIS A 49 1.19 6.34 -3.41
N VAL A 50 1.69 5.28 -2.79
CA VAL A 50 2.56 4.30 -3.44
C VAL A 50 1.89 2.94 -3.43
N GLN A 51 2.15 2.16 -4.48
CA GLN A 51 1.63 0.81 -4.61
C GLN A 51 2.75 -0.19 -4.37
N ILE A 52 2.55 -1.09 -3.41
CA ILE A 52 3.49 -2.15 -3.07
C ILE A 52 2.88 -3.50 -3.47
N ALA A 53 3.61 -4.32 -4.25
CA ALA A 53 3.11 -5.61 -4.72
C ALA A 53 3.22 -6.76 -3.70
N LYS A 54 3.84 -6.52 -2.55
CA LYS A 54 4.05 -7.51 -1.48
C LYS A 54 3.34 -7.12 -0.18
N PRO A 55 2.90 -8.10 0.62
CA PRO A 55 2.25 -7.83 1.91
C PRO A 55 3.23 -7.35 3.00
N ASP A 56 4.51 -7.73 2.93
CA ASP A 56 5.52 -7.49 3.97
C ASP A 56 6.74 -6.68 3.49
N PRO A 57 6.58 -5.47 2.92
CA PRO A 57 7.71 -4.68 2.47
C PRO A 57 8.66 -4.26 3.57
N THR A 58 9.95 -4.23 3.22
CA THR A 58 10.95 -3.61 4.10
C THR A 58 10.85 -2.10 4.08
N GLY A 59 11.34 -1.42 5.13
CA GLY A 59 11.38 0.04 5.18
C GLY A 59 12.10 0.66 3.97
N ALA A 60 13.20 0.05 3.52
CA ALA A 60 13.92 0.48 2.33
C ALA A 60 13.05 0.43 1.07
N GLU A 61 12.24 -0.61 0.93
CA GLU A 61 11.38 -0.80 -0.22
C GLU A 61 10.19 0.15 -0.23
N ILE A 62 9.64 0.47 0.94
CA ILE A 62 8.61 1.51 1.08
C ILE A 62 9.16 2.88 0.64
N LEU A 63 10.36 3.25 1.12
CA LEU A 63 11.02 4.50 0.75
C LEU A 63 11.34 4.55 -0.75
N THR A 64 11.88 3.45 -1.28
CA THR A 64 12.21 3.34 -2.71
C THR A 64 10.96 3.43 -3.59
N ALA A 65 9.87 2.77 -3.20
CA ALA A 65 8.58 2.86 -3.90
C ALA A 65 7.98 4.28 -3.86
N ALA A 66 8.35 5.10 -2.87
CA ALA A 66 8.01 6.52 -2.77
C ALA A 66 8.98 7.44 -3.51
N GLY A 67 9.98 6.91 -4.23
CA GLY A 67 11.00 7.72 -4.91
C GLY A 67 12.02 8.35 -3.96
N LEU A 68 12.05 7.93 -2.69
CA LEU A 68 12.95 8.44 -1.66
C LEU A 68 14.24 7.62 -1.63
N THR A 69 15.06 7.83 -2.67
CA THR A 69 16.35 7.16 -2.84
C THR A 69 17.51 8.15 -2.75
N PRO A 70 18.63 7.81 -2.06
CA PRO A 70 18.86 6.56 -1.34
C PRO A 70 18.05 6.52 -0.03
N PRO A 71 17.49 5.34 0.35
CA PRO A 71 16.62 5.21 1.51
C PRO A 71 17.34 5.50 2.85
N GLU A 72 18.67 5.38 2.88
CA GLU A 72 19.56 5.68 4.02
C GLU A 72 19.45 7.13 4.51
N ARG A 73 19.07 8.04 3.61
CA ARG A 73 18.86 9.46 3.93
C ARG A 73 17.50 9.76 4.53
N TRP A 74 16.69 8.74 4.82
CA TRP A 74 15.33 8.91 5.28
C TRP A 74 15.02 8.01 6.48
N THR A 75 14.34 8.58 7.47
CA THR A 75 13.73 7.83 8.57
C THR A 75 12.27 7.57 8.24
N LEU A 76 11.90 6.29 8.15
CA LEU A 76 10.52 5.87 7.94
C LEU A 76 9.81 5.66 9.29
N ARG A 77 8.63 6.26 9.45
CA ARG A 77 7.77 6.11 10.62
C ARG A 77 6.40 5.62 10.18
N LEU A 78 5.94 4.51 10.77
CA LEU A 78 4.60 3.98 10.58
C LEU A 78 3.67 4.54 11.65
N LYS A 79 2.59 5.21 11.25
CA LYS A 79 1.51 5.58 12.15
C LYS A 79 0.52 4.42 12.25
N ILE A 80 0.28 3.96 13.47
CA ILE A 80 -0.72 2.94 13.78
C ILE A 80 -1.95 3.57 14.44
N HIS A 81 -3.11 2.97 14.16
CA HIS A 81 -4.37 3.27 14.81
C HIS A 81 -4.20 3.35 16.33
N GLY A 82 -4.63 4.46 16.93
CA GLY A 82 -4.32 4.82 18.32
C GLY A 82 -3.28 5.94 18.46
N GLY A 83 -2.65 6.36 17.35
CA GLY A 83 -1.78 7.55 17.30
C GLY A 83 -0.31 7.27 17.60
N THR A 84 0.06 6.01 17.84
CA THR A 84 1.45 5.60 18.04
C THR A 84 2.21 5.62 16.72
N TYR A 85 3.45 6.10 16.74
CA TYR A 85 4.38 6.01 15.63
C TYR A 85 5.47 5.00 15.94
N GLU A 86 5.64 4.01 15.07
CA GLU A 86 6.72 3.04 15.12
C GLU A 86 7.81 3.43 14.11
N ILE A 87 9.08 3.40 14.52
CA ILE A 87 10.21 3.61 13.59
C ILE A 87 10.43 2.31 12.82
N VAL A 88 10.38 2.39 11.50
CA VAL A 88 10.62 1.26 10.60
C VAL A 88 12.05 1.39 10.08
N ARG A 89 12.91 0.44 10.46
CA ARG A 89 14.28 0.36 9.91
C ARG A 89 14.24 -0.05 8.45
N LEU A 90 15.33 0.22 7.73
CA LEU A 90 15.46 -0.14 6.32
C LEU A 90 15.31 -1.64 6.06
N ASP A 91 15.89 -2.45 6.95
CA ASP A 91 15.85 -3.92 6.93
C ASP A 91 14.58 -4.51 7.57
N HIS A 92 13.77 -3.68 8.23
CA HIS A 92 12.58 -4.15 8.96
C HIS A 92 11.40 -4.36 8.03
N GLN A 93 10.84 -5.57 8.05
CA GLN A 93 9.63 -5.91 7.30
C GLN A 93 8.38 -5.38 8.02
N VAL A 94 7.52 -4.70 7.27
CA VAL A 94 6.25 -4.16 7.75
C VAL A 94 5.12 -4.96 7.15
N ASP A 95 4.34 -5.64 7.98
CA ASP A 95 3.11 -6.29 7.55
C ASP A 95 2.04 -5.23 7.22
N LEU A 96 1.75 -5.02 5.92
CA LEU A 96 0.69 -4.13 5.45
C LEU A 96 -0.71 -4.73 5.60
N THR A 97 -0.81 -6.03 5.90
CA THR A 97 -2.09 -6.73 6.11
C THR A 97 -2.56 -6.64 7.55
N ARG A 98 -1.70 -6.16 8.47
CA ARG A 98 -2.06 -5.97 9.88
C ARG A 98 -3.11 -4.86 10.02
N PRO A 99 -4.12 -5.05 10.89
CA PRO A 99 -5.08 -4.00 11.17
C PRO A 99 -4.39 -2.80 11.82
N GLY A 100 -4.82 -1.59 11.44
CA GLY A 100 -4.36 -0.35 12.04
C GLY A 100 -3.19 0.35 11.35
N VAL A 101 -2.67 -0.15 10.21
CA VAL A 101 -1.73 0.61 9.37
C VAL A 101 -2.49 1.79 8.75
N GLU A 102 -2.17 3.02 9.19
CA GLU A 102 -2.82 4.23 8.67
C GLU A 102 -1.99 4.87 7.56
N LYS A 103 -0.76 5.28 7.88
CA LYS A 103 0.11 6.05 6.98
C LYS A 103 1.56 5.96 7.40
N PHE A 104 2.42 6.13 6.41
CA PHE A 104 3.86 6.24 6.60
C PHE A 104 4.28 7.71 6.49
N LYS A 105 5.23 8.10 7.33
CA LYS A 105 5.95 9.36 7.22
C LYS A 105 7.42 9.08 6.99
N ALA A 106 7.95 9.59 5.89
CA ALA A 106 9.37 9.58 5.63
C ALA A 106 9.90 10.99 5.90
N LEU A 107 10.83 11.08 6.85
CA LEU A 107 11.49 12.32 7.20
C LEU A 107 12.94 12.24 6.72
N PRO A 108 13.53 13.33 6.17
CA PRO A 108 14.97 13.35 5.93
C PRO A 108 15.68 12.98 7.23
N ASN A 109 16.66 12.09 7.14
CA ASN A 109 17.55 11.81 8.24
C ASN A 109 18.35 13.10 8.45
N ASP A 110 17.97 13.89 9.46
CA ASP A 110 18.77 15.01 9.92
C ASP A 110 19.98 14.41 10.63
N GLN A 111 20.98 13.98 9.86
CA GLN A 111 22.32 13.77 10.37
C GLN A 111 22.89 15.17 10.68
N SER A 112 22.45 15.75 11.79
CA SER A 112 23.30 16.61 12.60
C SER A 112 24.33 15.70 13.29
N GLU A 113 25.25 15.11 12.52
CA GLU A 113 26.53 14.66 13.07
C GLU A 113 27.43 15.89 13.16
N GLY A 114 27.38 16.55 14.33
CA GLY A 114 28.38 17.49 14.80
C GLY A 114 29.21 16.85 15.91
#